data_AF-A0A0M9E5Y4-F1
#
_entry.id   AF-A0A0M9E5Y4-F1
#
_cell.length_a   1.000
_cell.length_b   1.000
_cell.length_c   1.000
_cell.angle_alpha   90.00
_cell.angle_beta   90.00
_cell.angle_gamma   90.00
#
_symmetry.space_group_name_H-M   'P 1'
#
loop_
_entity.id
_entity.type
_entity.pdbx_description
1 polymer ?
#
loop_
_entity_poly.entity_id
_entity_poly.type
_entity_poly.pdbx_seq_one_letter_code
_entity_poly.pdbx_strand_id
1 'polypeptide(L)'
;LLERKDMGISMADLLKLSLSLRPDRVIVGEVRDGHAAWQFLNAIRKGHKGSFSTIHAGSCDEALDNLFMMIQDQVNSSIASNIQEWISRLIDVVVCLDKRKIMDIKILSGGI
;
A
#
# COMPACT_ATOMS: atom_id res chain seq x y z
N LEU A 1 -23.18 -16.52 11.58
CA LEU A 1 -21.92 -15.90 11.10
C LEU A 1 -21.84 -16.23 9.62
N LEU A 2 -21.90 -15.23 8.75
CA LEU A 2 -21.94 -15.44 7.30
C LEU A 2 -20.78 -16.34 6.87
N GLU A 3 -21.07 -17.49 6.26
CA GLU A 3 -20.06 -18.24 5.53
C GLU A 3 -19.45 -17.28 4.51
N ARG A 4 -18.15 -16.99 4.66
CA ARG A 4 -17.39 -16.31 3.60
C ARG A 4 -17.29 -17.30 2.45
N LYS A 5 -18.29 -17.28 1.57
CA LYS A 5 -18.22 -17.95 0.28
C LYS A 5 -17.02 -17.35 -0.45
N ASP A 6 -16.00 -18.18 -0.67
CA ASP A 6 -14.87 -17.77 -1.49
C ASP A 6 -15.39 -17.60 -2.92
N MET A 7 -15.48 -16.35 -3.36
CA MET A 7 -15.96 -16.00 -4.70
C MET A 7 -14.83 -15.98 -5.72
N GLY A 8 -13.58 -16.30 -5.32
CA GLY A 8 -12.41 -16.20 -6.19
C GLY A 8 -12.11 -14.75 -6.61
N ILE A 9 -12.62 -13.76 -5.87
CA ILE A 9 -12.41 -12.33 -6.13
C ILE A 9 -11.32 -11.85 -5.17
N SER A 10 -10.18 -11.44 -5.70
CA SER A 10 -9.08 -10.92 -4.91
C SER A 10 -9.28 -9.44 -4.55
N MET A 11 -8.56 -8.97 -3.53
CA MET A 11 -8.53 -7.55 -3.20
C MET A 11 -8.00 -6.70 -4.37
N ALA A 12 -7.04 -7.25 -5.13
CA ALA A 12 -6.50 -6.60 -6.32
C ALA A 12 -7.59 -6.41 -7.40
N ASP A 13 -8.53 -7.35 -7.55
CA ASP A 13 -9.64 -7.25 -8.51
C ASP A 13 -10.63 -6.16 -8.10
N LEU A 14 -10.98 -6.10 -6.82
CA LEU A 14 -11.83 -5.04 -6.28
C LEU A 14 -11.18 -3.65 -6.43
N LEU A 15 -9.87 -3.57 -6.24
CA LEU A 15 -9.13 -2.32 -6.41
C LEU A 15 -9.12 -1.87 -7.87
N LYS A 16 -8.82 -2.77 -8.81
CA LYS A 16 -8.88 -2.49 -10.25
C LYS A 16 -10.26 -2.00 -10.67
N LEU A 17 -11.32 -2.66 -10.21
CA LEU A 17 -12.69 -2.25 -10.47
C LEU A 17 -12.97 -0.84 -9.93
N SER A 18 -12.53 -0.58 -8.69
CA SER A 18 -12.70 0.73 -8.05
C SER A 18 -12.05 1.85 -8.86
N LEU A 19 -10.87 1.63 -9.46
CA LEU A 19 -10.20 2.62 -10.30
C LEU A 19 -11.00 2.99 -11.56
N SER A 20 -11.79 2.06 -12.11
CA SER A 20 -12.68 2.34 -13.24
C SER A 20 -13.84 3.27 -12.88
N LEU A 21 -14.16 3.42 -11.60
CA LEU A 21 -15.22 4.31 -11.10
C LEU A 21 -14.75 5.76 -10.92
N ARG A 22 -13.53 6.10 -11.37
CA ARG A 22 -12.91 7.44 -11.25
C ARG A 22 -12.90 7.98 -9.81
N PRO A 23 -12.38 7.24 -8.84
CA PRO A 23 -12.29 7.73 -7.48
C PRO A 23 -11.23 8.83 -7.39
N ASP A 24 -11.48 9.87 -6.58
CA ASP A 24 -10.43 10.85 -6.25
C ASP A 24 -9.36 10.23 -5.35
N ARG A 25 -9.76 9.30 -4.47
CA ARG A 25 -8.90 8.60 -3.51
C ARG A 25 -9.35 7.17 -3.33
N VAL A 26 -8.40 6.29 -3.05
CA VAL A 26 -8.65 4.88 -2.75
C VAL A 26 -8.27 4.61 -1.30
N ILE A 27 -9.21 4.06 -0.53
CA ILE A 27 -8.97 3.68 0.86
C ILE A 27 -9.01 2.16 0.92
N VAL A 28 -7.88 1.57 1.27
CA VAL A 28 -7.76 0.13 1.48
C VAL A 28 -7.69 -0.11 2.97
N GLY A 29 -8.54 -0.97 3.50
CA GLY A 29 -8.53 -1.28 4.94
C GLY A 29 -7.16 -1.82 5.37
N GLU A 30 -6.66 -2.83 4.65
CA GLU A 30 -5.38 -3.48 4.91
C GLU A 30 -4.85 -4.09 3.61
N VAL A 31 -3.55 -3.96 3.33
CA VAL A 31 -2.89 -4.72 2.25
C VAL A 31 -2.12 -5.88 2.87
N ARG A 32 -2.42 -7.10 2.40
CA ARG A 32 -1.93 -8.36 2.98
C ARG A 32 -1.09 -9.20 2.04
N ASP A 33 -1.12 -8.86 0.75
CA ASP A 33 -0.45 -9.60 -0.31
C ASP A 33 0.14 -8.63 -1.35
N GLY A 34 1.12 -9.13 -2.09
CA GLY A 34 1.85 -8.36 -3.08
C GLY A 34 0.98 -7.82 -4.21
N HIS A 35 -0.05 -8.55 -4.65
CA HIS A 35 -0.91 -8.08 -5.74
C HIS A 35 -1.74 -6.87 -5.31
N ALA A 36 -2.34 -6.93 -4.12
CA ALA A 36 -3.10 -5.82 -3.56
C ALA A 36 -2.21 -4.60 -3.29
N ALA A 37 -1.03 -4.82 -2.68
CA ALA A 37 -0.05 -3.76 -2.41
C ALA A 37 0.43 -3.09 -3.71
N TRP A 38 0.75 -3.88 -4.74
CA TRP A 38 1.16 -3.37 -6.05
C TRP A 38 0.05 -2.58 -6.75
N GLN A 39 -1.21 -3.05 -6.71
CA GLN A 39 -2.33 -2.28 -7.27
C GLN A 39 -2.54 -0.97 -6.51
N PHE A 40 -2.40 -0.97 -5.19
CA PHE A 40 -2.52 0.23 -4.36
C PHE A 40 -1.43 1.26 -4.69
N LEU A 41 -0.17 0.86 -4.74
CA LEU A 41 0.93 1.76 -5.13
C LEU A 41 0.79 2.26 -6.55
N ASN A 42 0.29 1.43 -7.47
CA ASN A 42 -0.01 1.87 -8.83
C ASN A 42 -1.15 2.87 -8.91
N ALA A 43 -2.17 2.76 -8.05
CA ALA A 43 -3.24 3.75 -7.98
C ALA A 43 -2.67 5.12 -7.58
N ILE A 44 -1.84 5.17 -6.54
CA ILE A 44 -1.19 6.41 -6.09
C ILE A 44 -0.34 7.00 -7.21
N ARG A 45 0.51 6.18 -7.84
CA ARG A 45 1.37 6.59 -8.97
C ARG A 45 0.57 7.19 -10.14
N LYS A 46 -0.64 6.69 -10.40
CA LYS A 46 -1.51 7.12 -11.51
C LYS A 46 -2.38 8.35 -11.20
N GLY A 47 -2.22 8.97 -10.03
CA GLY A 47 -2.87 10.24 -9.70
C GLY A 47 -3.91 10.18 -8.59
N HIS A 48 -4.15 9.01 -7.98
CA HIS A 48 -5.03 8.88 -6.82
C HIS A 48 -4.29 9.25 -5.53
N LYS A 49 -3.77 10.48 -5.46
CA LYS A 49 -3.00 11.01 -4.32
C LYS A 49 -3.87 11.16 -3.07
N GLY A 50 -3.27 11.04 -1.88
CA GLY A 50 -4.00 11.07 -0.60
C GLY A 50 -4.80 9.80 -0.30
N SER A 51 -4.59 8.74 -1.08
CA SER A 51 -5.00 7.38 -0.76
C SER A 51 -4.20 6.84 0.44
N PHE A 52 -4.79 5.97 1.25
CA PHE A 52 -4.10 5.36 2.38
C PHE A 52 -4.51 3.90 2.58
N SER A 53 -3.64 3.17 3.27
CA SER A 53 -3.86 1.78 3.66
C SER A 53 -3.20 1.50 5.01
N THR A 54 -3.53 0.36 5.61
CA THR A 54 -2.80 -0.17 6.77
C THR A 54 -1.98 -1.41 6.41
N ILE A 55 -0.91 -1.63 7.18
CA ILE A 55 -0.04 -2.80 7.18
C ILE A 55 0.27 -3.14 8.63
N HIS A 56 0.34 -4.43 8.96
CA HIS A 56 0.84 -4.87 10.26
C HIS A 56 2.37 -4.70 10.34
N ALA A 57 2.82 -3.91 11.33
CA ALA A 57 4.21 -3.67 11.65
C ALA A 57 4.34 -3.14 13.08
N GLY A 58 5.50 -3.33 13.71
CA GLY A 58 5.86 -2.79 15.02
C GLY A 58 6.53 -1.41 14.99
N SER A 59 6.95 -0.94 13.81
CA SER A 59 7.53 0.39 13.60
C SER A 59 7.25 0.92 12.20
N CYS A 60 7.52 2.21 11.95
CA CYS A 60 7.40 2.77 10.60
C CYS A 60 8.40 2.14 9.62
N ASP A 61 9.61 1.81 10.08
CA ASP A 61 10.64 1.17 9.26
C ASP A 61 10.24 -0.25 8.88
N GLU A 62 9.76 -1.03 9.86
CA GLU A 62 9.27 -2.38 9.61
C GLU A 62 8.07 -2.37 8.65
N ALA A 63 7.20 -1.36 8.71
CA ALA A 63 6.09 -1.22 7.75
C ALA A 63 6.59 -1.04 6.31
N LEU A 64 7.67 -0.26 6.11
CA LEU A 64 8.27 -0.05 4.80
C LEU A 64 9.01 -1.29 4.30
N ASP A 65 9.72 -2.00 5.19
CA ASP A 65 10.39 -3.26 4.86
C ASP A 65 9.38 -4.35 4.49
N ASN A 66 8.28 -4.46 5.24
CA ASN A 66 7.19 -5.38 4.93
C ASN A 66 6.56 -5.04 3.57
N LEU A 67 6.30 -3.76 3.30
CA LEU A 67 5.79 -3.32 2.01
C LEU A 67 6.75 -3.67 0.86
N PHE A 68 8.05 -3.41 1.04
CA PHE A 68 9.11 -3.79 0.10
C PHE A 68 9.06 -5.29 -0.21
N MET A 69 9.06 -6.12 0.83
CA MET A 69 9.09 -7.57 0.69
C MET A 69 7.82 -8.09 -0.03
N MET A 70 6.65 -7.48 0.22
CA MET A 70 5.42 -7.88 -0.45
C MET A 70 5.44 -7.61 -1.96
N ILE A 71 6.04 -6.49 -2.39
CA ILE A 71 5.95 -6.08 -3.80
C ILE A 71 7.17 -6.46 -4.64
N GLN A 72 8.25 -6.96 -4.04
CA GLN A 72 9.50 -7.29 -4.77
C GLN A 72 9.25 -8.25 -5.95
N ASP A 73 8.33 -9.20 -5.79
CA ASP A 73 8.00 -10.20 -6.81
C ASP A 73 7.02 -9.67 -7.88
N GLN A 74 6.48 -8.46 -7.69
CA GLN A 74 5.49 -7.82 -8.56
C GLN A 74 6.12 -6.77 -9.50
N VAL A 75 7.38 -6.43 -9.28
CA VAL A 75 8.09 -5.38 -10.01
C VAL A 75 9.06 -5.96 -11.03
N ASN A 76 9.37 -5.19 -12.08
CA ASN A 76 10.42 -5.57 -13.02
C ASN A 76 11.82 -5.36 -12.42
N SER A 77 12.85 -5.91 -13.08
CA SER A 77 14.24 -5.84 -12.60
C SER A 77 14.76 -4.41 -12.41
N SER A 78 14.31 -3.45 -13.22
CA SER A 78 14.71 -2.04 -13.11
C SER A 78 14.12 -1.34 -11.87
N ILE A 79 12.88 -1.66 -11.50
CA ILE A 79 12.27 -1.14 -10.27
C ILE A 79 12.83 -1.88 -9.06
N ALA A 80 13.02 -3.20 -9.16
CA ALA A 80 13.53 -4.03 -8.07
C ALA A 80 14.87 -3.53 -7.51
N SER A 81 15.78 -3.05 -8.35
CA SER A 81 17.08 -2.55 -7.89
C SER A 81 16.99 -1.26 -7.05
N ASN A 82 15.95 -0.45 -7.25
CA ASN A 82 15.77 0.86 -6.58
C ASN A 82 14.40 0.97 -5.89
N ILE A 83 13.82 -0.15 -5.48
CA ILE A 83 12.42 -0.20 -5.06
C ILE A 83 12.17 0.58 -3.76
N GLN A 84 13.16 0.66 -2.85
CA GLN A 84 13.06 1.49 -1.64
C GLN A 84 12.93 2.98 -1.98
N GLU A 85 13.73 3.47 -2.93
CA GLU A 85 13.62 4.83 -3.44
C GLU A 85 12.27 5.05 -4.13
N TRP A 86 11.83 4.08 -4.93
CA TRP A 86 10.54 4.14 -5.61
C TRP A 86 9.35 4.22 -4.65
N ILE A 87 9.33 3.40 -3.58
CA ILE A 87 8.31 3.44 -2.54
C ILE A 87 8.33 4.80 -1.82
N SER A 88 9.53 5.29 -1.46
CA SER A 88 9.69 6.56 -0.75
C SER A 88 9.20 7.78 -1.54
N ARG A 89 9.12 7.68 -2.87
CA ARG A 89 8.53 8.71 -3.75
C ARG A 89 7.00 8.64 -3.86
N LEU A 90 6.39 7.53 -3.45
CA LEU A 90 4.95 7.31 -3.52
C LEU A 90 4.27 7.42 -2.15
N ILE A 91 4.98 7.10 -1.08
CA ILE A 91 4.48 7.16 0.29
C ILE A 91 4.98 8.44 0.94
N ASP A 92 4.07 9.34 1.30
CA ASP A 92 4.44 10.60 1.94
C ASP A 92 4.69 10.44 3.44
N VAL A 93 3.85 9.65 4.11
CA VAL A 93 3.80 9.52 5.58
C VAL A 93 3.48 8.09 5.97
N VAL A 94 4.20 7.58 6.97
CA VAL A 94 3.89 6.35 7.70
C VAL A 94 3.60 6.71 9.15
N VAL A 95 2.50 6.19 9.69
CA VAL A 95 2.11 6.40 11.09
C VAL A 95 2.01 5.03 11.77
N CYS A 96 2.84 4.80 12.78
CA CYS A 96 2.79 3.60 13.58
C CYS A 96 1.93 3.82 14.83
N LEU A 97 1.00 2.90 15.08
CA LEU A 97 0.04 2.99 16.18
C LEU A 97 0.20 1.79 17.12
N ASP A 98 0.14 2.05 18.43
CA ASP A 98 -0.17 1.03 19.44
C ASP A 98 -1.56 1.33 20.02
N LYS A 99 -2.54 0.52 19.62
CA LYS A 99 -3.97 0.71 19.92
C LYS A 99 -4.47 2.09 19.45
N ARG A 100 -4.56 3.06 20.36
CA ARG A 100 -5.02 4.44 20.09
C ARG A 100 -3.91 5.47 20.26
N LYS A 101 -2.67 5.03 20.49
CA LYS A 101 -1.51 5.89 20.68
C LYS A 101 -0.68 5.91 19.41
N ILE A 102 -0.26 7.10 19.02
CA ILE A 102 0.77 7.27 17.99
C ILE A 102 2.11 6.94 18.66
N MET A 103 2.79 5.93 18.12
CA MET A 103 4.10 5.50 18.60
C MET A 103 5.22 6.20 17.82
N ASP A 104 5.01 6.35 16.51
CA ASP A 104 5.98 6.95 15.61
C ASP A 104 5.29 7.53 14.38
N ILE A 105 5.86 8.59 13.82
CA ILE A 105 5.46 9.19 12.55
C ILE A 105 6.71 9.39 11.72
N LYS A 106 6.80 8.67 10.62
CA LYS A 106 7.87 8.84 9.63
C LYS A 106 7.34 9.60 8.43
N ILE A 107 7.89 10.79 8.21
CA ILE A 107 7.66 11.58 7.00
C ILE A 107 8.77 11.21 6.02
N LEU A 108 8.41 10.68 4.86
CA LEU A 108 9.38 10.21 3.86
C LEU A 108 9.72 11.28 2.82
N SER A 109 8.89 12.33 2.72
CA SER A 109 9.15 13.56 1.95
C SER A 109 10.03 13.34 0.70
N GLY A 110 9.42 12.81 -0.36
CA GLY A 110 9.95 12.81 -1.71
C GLY A 110 8.97 13.49 -2.66
N GLY A 111 8.68 14.77 -2.42
CA GLY A 111 7.65 15.52 -3.14
C GLY A 111 7.94 17.02 -3.32
N ILE A 112 9.19 17.36 -3.70
CA ILE A 112 9.49 18.42 -4.69
C ILE A 112 10.56 17.84 -5.62
#